data_AF-A0AAV5BA06-F1
#
_entry.id   AF-A0AAV5BA06-F1
#
_cell.length_a   1.000
_cell.length_b   1.000
_cell.length_c   1.000
_cell.angle_alpha   90.00
_cell.angle_beta   90.00
_cell.angle_gamma   90.00
#
_symmetry.space_group_name_H-M   'P 1'
#
loop_
_entity.id
_entity.type
_entity.pdbx_description
1 polymer ?
#
loop_
_entity_poly.entity_id
_entity_poly.type
_entity_poly.pdbx_seq_one_letter_code
_entity_poly.pdbx_strand_id
1 'polypeptide(L)'
;MSNISLSYLLQHNYHDGIYAIEKINEKYSTDFDIILYKAICYYQVERIDEIKNNINDWLLICRKSRYHCEFLKGLKYLINGKELKAIESIEKCYNLTIKNGEIDRGMLDLKVLEALYLKKEDKKKLEKIKQLERKMFKICFASSVLEDICLELN
;
A
#
# COMPACT_ATOMS: atom_id res chain seq x y z
N MET A 1 6.51 -15.01 -0.92
CA MET A 1 5.96 -14.65 0.41
C MET A 1 5.31 -13.28 0.42
N SER A 2 5.83 -12.25 -0.28
CA SER A 2 5.15 -10.97 -0.48
C SER A 2 3.71 -11.11 -1.02
N ASN A 3 3.49 -12.04 -1.95
CA ASN A 3 2.15 -12.32 -2.50
C ASN A 3 1.12 -12.84 -1.48
N ILE A 4 1.53 -13.52 -0.40
CA ILE A 4 0.61 -14.06 0.61
C ILE A 4 0.15 -12.93 1.56
N SER A 5 1.06 -12.03 1.94
CA SER A 5 0.71 -10.88 2.77
C SER A 5 -0.18 -9.88 2.00
N LEU A 6 0.10 -9.70 0.70
CA LEU A 6 -0.75 -8.92 -0.20
C LEU A 6 -2.13 -9.58 -0.39
N SER A 7 -2.22 -10.90 -0.52
CA SER A 7 -3.52 -11.58 -0.66
C SER A 7 -4.40 -11.41 0.58
N TYR A 8 -3.84 -11.43 1.80
CA TYR A 8 -4.61 -11.17 3.01
C TYR A 8 -5.08 -9.71 3.12
N LEU A 9 -4.25 -8.76 2.67
CA LEU A 9 -4.65 -7.35 2.58
C LEU A 9 -5.78 -7.14 1.57
N LEU A 10 -5.73 -7.80 0.42
CA LEU A 10 -6.77 -7.75 -0.61
C LEU A 10 -8.07 -8.46 -0.16
N GLN A 11 -7.97 -9.46 0.71
CA GLN A 11 -9.12 -10.17 1.30
C GLN A 11 -9.70 -9.49 2.54
N HIS A 12 -9.18 -8.31 2.94
CA HIS A 12 -9.57 -7.60 4.17
C HIS A 12 -9.41 -8.42 5.47
N ASN A 13 -8.58 -9.46 5.46
CA ASN A 13 -8.36 -10.30 6.64
C ASN A 13 -7.08 -9.86 7.37
N TYR A 14 -7.17 -8.72 8.05
CA TYR A 14 -6.02 -8.05 8.66
C TYR A 14 -5.48 -8.78 9.88
N HIS A 15 -6.34 -9.47 10.65
CA HIS A 15 -5.90 -10.26 11.81
C HIS A 15 -5.06 -11.47 11.38
N ASP A 16 -5.51 -12.22 10.37
CA ASP A 16 -4.72 -13.33 9.82
C ASP A 16 -3.49 -12.81 9.06
N GLY A 17 -3.59 -11.63 8.43
CA GLY A 17 -2.45 -10.93 7.84
C GLY A 17 -1.35 -10.62 8.87
N ILE A 18 -1.73 -10.14 10.07
CA ILE A 18 -0.78 -9.91 11.18
C ILE A 18 -0.17 -11.22 11.64
N TYR A 19 -0.99 -12.24 11.89
CA TYR A 19 -0.50 -13.56 12.31
C TYR A 19 0.46 -14.18 11.29
N ALA A 20 0.16 -14.05 10.00
CA ALA A 20 1.02 -14.51 8.93
C ALA A 20 2.36 -13.74 8.91
N ILE A 21 2.32 -12.40 9.08
CA ILE A 21 3.52 -11.55 9.13
C ILE A 21 4.37 -11.86 10.38
N GLU A 22 3.76 -12.05 11.54
CA GLU A 22 4.45 -12.37 12.80
C GLU A 22 5.12 -13.75 12.77
N LYS A 23 4.64 -14.65 11.90
CA LYS A 23 5.27 -15.94 11.61
C LYS A 23 6.38 -15.88 10.55
N ILE A 24 6.57 -14.75 9.89
CA ILE A 24 7.68 -14.59 8.96
C ILE A 24 8.98 -14.63 9.77
N ASN A 25 9.93 -15.44 9.30
CA ASN A 25 11.25 -15.58 9.89
C ASN A 25 11.92 -14.19 10.07
N GLU A 26 12.55 -13.95 11.23
CA GLU A 26 13.28 -12.70 11.56
C GLU A 26 14.23 -12.25 10.44
N LYS A 27 14.77 -13.18 9.65
CA LYS A 27 15.59 -12.89 8.48
C LYS A 27 14.93 -11.95 7.46
N TYR A 28 13.61 -11.92 7.37
CA TYR A 28 12.85 -11.05 6.46
C TYR A 28 12.25 -9.83 7.16
N SER A 29 12.59 -9.58 8.44
CA SER A 29 12.09 -8.43 9.21
C SER A 29 12.50 -7.08 8.64
N THR A 30 13.55 -7.04 7.81
CA THR A 30 14.04 -5.85 7.12
C THR A 30 13.56 -5.73 5.68
N ASP A 31 12.71 -6.65 5.20
CA ASP A 31 12.11 -6.57 3.88
C ASP A 31 11.10 -5.42 3.81
N PHE A 32 11.21 -4.60 2.77
CA PHE A 32 10.47 -3.35 2.68
C PHE A 32 8.96 -3.58 2.49
N ASP A 33 8.58 -4.59 1.71
CA ASP A 33 7.17 -4.90 1.48
C ASP A 33 6.55 -5.49 2.75
N ILE A 34 7.29 -6.34 3.47
CA ILE A 34 6.83 -6.88 4.77
C ILE A 34 6.61 -5.75 5.78
N ILE A 35 7.54 -4.80 5.88
CA ILE A 35 7.39 -3.62 6.75
C ILE A 35 6.15 -2.81 6.36
N LEU A 36 5.95 -2.54 5.07
CA LEU A 36 4.81 -1.82 4.56
C LEU A 36 3.49 -2.51 4.91
N TYR A 37 3.39 -3.81 4.64
CA TYR A 37 2.19 -4.59 4.93
C TYR A 37 1.91 -4.67 6.42
N LYS A 38 2.95 -4.83 7.25
CA LYS A 38 2.83 -4.80 8.71
C LYS A 38 2.25 -3.46 9.20
N ALA A 39 2.77 -2.35 8.66
CA ALA A 39 2.32 -1.01 9.01
C ALA A 39 0.85 -0.77 8.61
N ILE A 40 0.43 -1.24 7.44
CA ILE A 40 -0.96 -1.16 6.97
C ILE A 40 -1.87 -2.00 7.85
N CYS A 41 -1.51 -3.25 8.12
CA CYS A 41 -2.30 -4.13 8.97
C CYS A 41 -2.50 -3.54 10.37
N TYR A 42 -1.43 -3.06 11.01
CA TYR A 42 -1.54 -2.40 12.33
C TYR A 42 -2.44 -1.17 12.30
N TYR A 43 -2.44 -0.41 11.20
CA TYR A 43 -3.34 0.73 11.06
C TYR A 43 -4.81 0.30 10.96
N GLN A 44 -5.10 -0.75 10.17
CA GLN A 44 -6.45 -1.26 9.96
C GLN A 44 -7.07 -1.88 11.21
N VAL A 45 -6.26 -2.48 12.09
CA VAL A 45 -6.73 -3.03 13.38
C VAL A 45 -6.53 -2.08 14.56
N GLU A 46 -6.31 -0.79 14.29
CA GLU A 46 -6.16 0.28 15.29
C GLU A 46 -5.02 0.05 16.32
N ARG A 47 -4.00 -0.73 15.97
CA ARG A 47 -2.77 -0.92 16.77
C ARG A 47 -1.80 0.26 16.58
N ILE A 48 -2.26 1.48 16.90
CA ILE A 48 -1.54 2.73 16.62
C ILE A 48 -0.23 2.83 17.41
N ASP A 49 -0.17 2.32 18.64
CA ASP A 49 1.04 2.37 19.47
C ASP A 49 2.17 1.51 18.89
N GLU A 50 1.84 0.37 18.26
CA GLU A 50 2.84 -0.44 17.53
C GLU A 50 3.46 0.35 16.38
N ILE A 51 2.64 1.09 15.64
CA ILE A 51 3.15 1.95 14.55
C ILE A 51 4.07 3.01 15.15
N LYS A 52 3.64 3.72 16.20
CA LYS A 52 4.45 4.78 16.84
C LYS A 52 5.81 4.26 17.31
N ASN A 53 5.83 3.08 17.92
CA ASN A 53 7.03 2.47 18.46
C ASN A 53 8.03 2.07 17.36
N ASN A 54 7.55 1.66 16.18
CA ASN A 54 8.41 1.10 15.13
C ASN A 54 8.67 2.04 13.94
N ILE A 55 7.85 3.09 13.73
CA ILE A 55 7.85 3.87 12.47
C ILE A 55 9.20 4.54 12.16
N ASN A 56 9.96 4.95 13.18
CA ASN A 56 11.26 5.59 12.96
C ASN A 56 12.31 4.57 12.49
N ASP A 57 12.28 3.36 13.05
CA ASP A 57 13.18 2.27 12.65
C ASP A 57 12.83 1.78 11.24
N TRP A 58 11.54 1.63 10.95
CA TRP A 58 11.08 1.30 9.60
C TRP A 58 11.50 2.34 8.56
N LEU A 59 11.41 3.64 8.89
CA LEU A 59 11.90 4.71 8.01
C LEU A 59 13.42 4.63 7.79
N LEU A 60 14.18 4.23 8.81
CA LEU A 60 15.63 4.04 8.70
C LEU A 60 15.98 2.84 7.80
N ILE A 61 15.27 1.71 7.97
CA ILE A 61 15.43 0.50 7.15
C ILE A 61 15.10 0.80 5.69
N CYS A 62 13.94 1.43 5.45
CA CYS A 62 13.43 1.71 4.11
C CYS A 62 14.09 2.92 3.44
N ARG A 63 15.10 3.57 4.05
CA ARG A 63 15.71 4.84 3.57
C ARG A 63 16.17 4.85 2.11
N LYS A 64 16.49 3.68 1.56
CA LYS A 64 16.94 3.51 0.17
C LYS A 64 15.79 3.37 -0.82
N SER A 65 14.58 3.05 -0.36
CA SER A 65 13.40 2.95 -1.20
C SER A 65 12.52 4.19 -1.07
N ARG A 66 12.51 5.00 -2.13
CA ARG A 66 11.71 6.23 -2.17
C ARG A 66 10.22 5.97 -1.94
N TYR A 67 9.68 4.90 -2.53
CA TYR A 67 8.27 4.52 -2.38
C TYR A 67 7.94 4.21 -0.90
N HIS A 68 8.63 3.25 -0.30
CA HIS A 68 8.37 2.82 1.07
C HIS A 68 8.58 3.95 2.08
N CYS A 69 9.61 4.77 1.89
CA CYS A 69 9.81 5.95 2.73
C CYS A 69 8.65 6.95 2.64
N GLU A 70 8.16 7.26 1.43
CA GLU A 70 7.03 8.19 1.29
C GLU A 70 5.74 7.61 1.88
N PHE A 71 5.51 6.30 1.72
CA PHE A 71 4.34 5.64 2.28
C PHE A 71 4.37 5.68 3.81
N LEU A 72 5.49 5.28 4.42
CA LEU A 72 5.68 5.29 5.88
C LEU A 72 5.61 6.72 6.45
N LYS A 73 6.10 7.74 5.72
CA LYS A 73 5.88 9.14 6.10
C LYS A 73 4.40 9.50 6.07
N GLY A 74 3.67 9.07 5.02
CA GLY A 74 2.23 9.24 4.91
C GLY A 74 1.51 8.68 6.13
N LEU A 75 1.81 7.44 6.51
CA LEU A 75 1.27 6.80 7.70
C LEU A 75 1.65 7.54 8.98
N LYS A 76 2.92 7.96 9.12
CA LYS A 76 3.39 8.78 10.25
C LYS A 76 2.62 10.10 10.35
N TYR A 77 2.26 10.71 9.24
CA TYR A 77 1.43 11.91 9.25
C TYR A 77 0.00 11.62 9.68
N LEU A 78 -0.61 10.51 9.24
CA LEU A 78 -1.95 10.10 9.65
C LEU A 78 -2.07 9.92 11.15
N ILE A 79 -1.18 9.12 11.76
CA ILE A 79 -1.21 8.85 13.21
C ILE A 79 -0.94 10.10 14.06
N ASN A 80 -0.39 11.16 13.46
CA ASN A 80 -0.13 12.45 14.10
C ASN A 80 -1.19 13.51 13.74
N GLY A 81 -2.31 13.13 13.12
CA GLY A 81 -3.39 14.05 12.74
C GLY A 81 -3.05 15.01 11.60
N LYS A 82 -1.95 14.80 10.87
CA LYS A 82 -1.48 15.66 9.78
C LYS A 82 -2.02 15.18 8.44
N GLU A 83 -3.34 15.09 8.31
CA GLU A 83 -4.00 14.43 7.17
C GLU A 83 -3.63 15.00 5.79
N LEU A 84 -3.47 16.32 5.66
CA LEU A 84 -3.06 16.93 4.38
C LEU A 84 -1.67 16.45 3.94
N LYS A 85 -0.72 16.40 4.87
CA LYS A 85 0.64 15.90 4.60
C LYS A 85 0.63 14.40 4.30
N ALA A 86 -0.27 13.64 4.94
CA ALA A 86 -0.45 12.24 4.64
C ALA A 86 -0.92 12.04 3.19
N ILE A 87 -1.96 12.77 2.78
CA ILE A 87 -2.49 12.72 1.40
C ILE A 87 -1.38 13.06 0.40
N GLU A 88 -0.63 14.15 0.61
CA GLU A 88 0.47 14.53 -0.27
C GLU A 88 1.55 13.44 -0.39
N SER A 89 1.87 12.75 0.70
CA SER A 89 2.80 11.63 0.69
C SER A 89 2.26 10.42 -0.10
N ILE A 90 0.99 10.05 0.08
CA ILE A 90 0.39 8.94 -0.66
C ILE A 90 0.20 9.28 -2.15
N GLU A 91 -0.13 10.53 -2.50
CA GLU A 91 -0.15 10.97 -3.91
C GLU A 91 1.23 10.85 -4.57
N LYS A 92 2.33 11.08 -3.82
CA LYS A 92 3.69 10.83 -4.33
C LYS A 92 3.95 9.34 -4.54
N CYS A 93 3.49 8.47 -3.65
CA CYS A 93 3.55 7.02 -3.82
C CYS A 93 2.89 6.59 -5.12
N TYR A 94 1.65 7.04 -5.35
CA TYR A 94 0.90 6.74 -6.57
C TYR A 94 1.66 7.21 -7.84
N ASN A 95 2.22 8.42 -7.82
CA ASN A 95 2.97 8.90 -8.98
C ASN A 95 4.26 8.08 -9.24
N LEU A 96 4.90 7.56 -8.19
CA LEU A 96 6.06 6.68 -8.33
C LEU A 96 5.67 5.32 -8.90
N THR A 97 4.59 4.71 -8.42
CA THR A 97 4.13 3.40 -8.87
C THR A 97 3.70 3.43 -10.33
N ILE A 98 2.97 4.45 -10.76
CA ILE A 98 2.64 4.67 -12.18
C ILE A 98 3.89 4.82 -13.04
N LYS A 99 4.87 5.60 -12.60
CA LYS A 99 6.11 5.79 -13.36
C LYS A 99 6.90 4.49 -13.54
N ASN A 100 6.86 3.62 -12.53
CA ASN A 100 7.61 2.37 -12.51
C ASN A 100 6.82 1.17 -13.07
N GLY A 101 5.54 1.35 -13.44
CA GLY A 101 4.68 0.24 -13.89
C GLY A 101 4.26 -0.71 -12.76
N GLU A 102 4.33 -0.30 -11.50
CA GLU A 102 4.00 -1.11 -10.33
C GLU A 102 2.50 -1.05 -10.05
N ILE A 103 1.70 -1.72 -10.88
CA ILE A 103 0.24 -1.56 -10.90
C ILE A 103 -0.41 -1.94 -9.56
N ASP A 104 0.01 -3.05 -8.94
CA ASP A 104 -0.56 -3.52 -7.66
C ASP A 104 -0.37 -2.50 -6.53
N ARG A 105 0.84 -1.94 -6.42
CA ARG A 105 1.15 -0.89 -5.44
C ARG A 105 0.38 0.39 -5.75
N GLY A 106 0.22 0.74 -7.03
CA GLY A 106 -0.59 1.87 -7.44
C GLY A 106 -2.07 1.71 -7.07
N MET A 107 -2.64 0.50 -7.17
CA MET A 107 -4.00 0.24 -6.69
C MET A 107 -4.11 0.35 -5.16
N LEU A 108 -3.11 -0.13 -4.43
CA LEU A 108 -3.04 0.06 -2.97
C LEU A 108 -3.04 1.56 -2.61
N ASP A 109 -2.21 2.36 -3.27
CA ASP A 109 -2.12 3.80 -3.05
C ASP A 109 -3.48 4.49 -3.31
N LEU A 110 -4.17 4.11 -4.40
CA LEU A 110 -5.50 4.63 -4.72
C LEU A 110 -6.55 4.29 -3.67
N LYS A 111 -6.54 3.06 -3.13
CA LYS A 111 -7.46 2.64 -2.06
C LYS A 111 -7.24 3.45 -0.78
N VAL A 112 -5.99 3.73 -0.43
CA VAL A 112 -5.67 4.61 0.71
C VAL A 112 -6.16 6.02 0.44
N LEU A 113 -5.93 6.58 -0.76
CA LEU A 113 -6.44 7.90 -1.12
C LEU A 113 -7.97 7.98 -1.11
N GLU A 114 -8.67 6.94 -1.59
CA GLU A 114 -10.13 6.86 -1.53
C GLU A 114 -10.64 7.00 -0.10
N ALA A 115 -10.08 6.22 0.84
CA ALA A 115 -10.46 6.29 2.25
C ALA A 115 -10.19 7.67 2.86
N LEU A 116 -9.06 8.29 2.54
CA LEU A 116 -8.70 9.62 3.05
C LEU A 116 -9.60 10.73 2.50
N TYR A 117 -9.94 10.67 1.21
CA TYR A 117 -10.83 11.64 0.58
C TYR A 117 -12.29 11.45 0.99
N LEU A 118 -12.71 10.22 1.31
CA LEU A 118 -14.05 9.93 1.82
C LEU A 118 -14.29 10.63 3.16
N LYS A 119 -13.31 10.55 4.08
CA LYS A 119 -13.35 11.24 5.38
C LYS A 119 -13.45 12.76 5.24
N LYS A 120 -12.94 13.31 4.14
CA LYS A 120 -12.95 14.75 3.83
C LYS A 120 -14.15 15.20 2.99
N GLU A 121 -15.01 14.27 2.57
CA GLU A 121 -16.14 14.53 1.69
C GLU A 121 -15.75 15.22 0.36
N ASP A 122 -14.50 15.03 -0.12
CA ASP A 122 -14.01 15.64 -1.36
C ASP A 122 -14.49 14.85 -2.58
N LYS A 123 -15.73 15.15 -3.01
CA LYS A 123 -16.41 14.48 -4.13
C LYS A 123 -15.59 14.51 -5.42
N LYS A 124 -14.89 15.62 -5.70
CA LYS A 124 -14.12 15.79 -6.95
C LYS A 124 -12.90 14.87 -6.96
N LYS A 125 -12.17 14.79 -5.84
CA LYS A 125 -11.05 13.86 -5.71
C LYS A 125 -11.52 12.41 -5.76
N LEU A 126 -12.63 12.07 -5.09
CA LEU A 126 -13.21 10.73 -5.13
C LEU A 126 -13.59 10.28 -6.55
N GLU A 127 -14.21 11.15 -7.34
CA GLU A 127 -14.53 10.84 -8.73
C GLU A 127 -13.27 10.57 -9.56
N LYS A 128 -12.22 11.39 -9.37
CA LYS A 128 -10.93 11.18 -10.02
C LYS A 128 -10.31 9.84 -9.61
N ILE A 129 -10.33 9.49 -8.32
CA ILE A 129 -9.82 8.19 -7.84
C ILE A 129 -10.55 7.04 -8.54
N LYS A 130 -11.88 7.05 -8.58
CA LYS A 130 -12.68 6.01 -9.27
C LYS A 130 -12.33 5.89 -10.76
N GLN A 131 -12.06 7.00 -11.44
CA GLN A 131 -11.61 6.97 -12.83
C GLN A 131 -10.23 6.33 -12.99
N LEU A 132 -9.29 6.63 -12.08
CA LEU A 132 -7.95 6.05 -12.08
C LEU A 132 -7.99 4.55 -11.77
N GLU A 133 -8.78 4.13 -10.79
CA GLU A 133 -8.96 2.71 -10.46
C GLU A 133 -9.51 1.93 -11.66
N ARG A 134 -10.55 2.44 -12.33
CA ARG A 134 -11.09 1.80 -13.55
C ARG A 134 -10.05 1.66 -14.65
N LYS A 135 -9.15 2.64 -14.80
CA LYS A 135 -8.06 2.56 -15.78
C LYS A 135 -7.05 1.48 -15.38
N MET A 136 -6.69 1.39 -14.11
CA MET A 136 -5.79 0.35 -13.60
C MET A 136 -6.38 -1.04 -13.75
N PHE A 137 -7.64 -1.26 -13.40
CA PHE A 137 -8.32 -2.54 -13.60
C PHE A 137 -8.31 -3.00 -15.07
N LYS A 138 -8.51 -2.08 -16.01
CA LYS A 138 -8.42 -2.39 -17.44
C LYS A 138 -7.01 -2.81 -17.86
N ILE A 139 -5.98 -2.18 -17.30
CA ILE A 139 -4.58 -2.54 -17.57
C ILE A 139 -4.28 -3.92 -16.98
N CYS A 140 -4.65 -4.18 -15.72
CA CYS A 140 -4.48 -5.50 -15.10
C CYS A 140 -5.14 -6.61 -15.92
N PHE A 141 -6.38 -6.40 -16.35
CA PHE A 141 -7.11 -7.37 -17.17
C PHE A 141 -6.45 -7.60 -18.54
N ALA A 142 -5.99 -6.53 -19.20
CA ALA A 142 -5.27 -6.67 -20.46
C ALA A 142 -3.94 -7.42 -20.26
N SER A 143 -3.22 -7.15 -19.18
CA SER A 143 -1.99 -7.85 -18.82
C SER A 143 -2.22 -9.33 -18.54
N SER A 144 -3.26 -9.70 -17.78
CA SER A 144 -3.57 -11.11 -17.50
C SER A 144 -3.93 -11.88 -18.77
N VAL A 145 -4.74 -11.28 -19.65
CA VAL A 145 -5.10 -11.89 -20.94
C VAL A 145 -3.86 -12.08 -21.83
N LEU A 146 -2.92 -11.13 -21.83
CA LEU A 146 -1.68 -11.28 -22.59
C LEU A 146 -0.76 -12.37 -22.02
N GLU A 147 -0.67 -12.50 -20.69
CA GLU A 147 0.07 -13.59 -20.06
C GLU A 147 -0.52 -14.95 -20.41
N ASP A 148 -1.85 -15.10 -20.36
CA ASP A 148 -2.55 -16.33 -20.74
C ASP A 148 -2.27 -16.71 -22.22
N ILE A 149 -2.37 -15.74 -23.14
CA ILE A 149 -2.05 -15.96 -24.57
C ILE A 149 -0.58 -16.35 -24.75
N CYS A 150 0.36 -15.70 -24.06
CA CYS A 150 1.78 -16.03 -24.14
C CYS A 150 2.09 -17.42 -23.57
N LEU A 151 1.33 -17.90 -22.58
CA LEU A 151 1.45 -19.26 -22.05
C LEU A 151 0.90 -20.31 -23.02
N GLU A 152 -0.19 -20.02 -23.75
CA GLU A 152 -0.75 -20.91 -24.76
C GLU A 152 0.12 -21.04 -26.02
N LEU A 153 0.95 -20.04 -26.31
CA LEU A 153 1.84 -19.98 -27.47
C LEU A 153 3.22 -20.63 -27.24
N ASN A 154 3.55 -21.03 -26.01
CA ASN A 154 4.81 -21.69 -25.64
C ASN A 154 4.61 -23.16 -25.28
#